data_AF-A0AAW7YIW8-F1
#
_entry.id   AF-A0AAW7YIW8-F1
#
_cell.length_a   1.000
_cell.length_b   1.000
_cell.length_c   1.000
_cell.angle_alpha   90.00
_cell.angle_beta   90.00
_cell.angle_gamma   90.00
#
_symmetry.space_group_name_H-M   'P 1'
#
loop_
_entity.id
_entity.type
_entity.pdbx_description
1 polymer ?
#
loop_
_entity_poly.entity_id
_entity_poly.type
_entity_poly.pdbx_seq_one_letter_code
_entity_poly.pdbx_strand_id
1 'polypeptide(L)'
;MIIIRPIKMTDYDDLHRIAIESGHGFTSLPVNEEILKKRISHSEESFKTQVNQPGNQGYLFVMEDLETGQVVGTTGIEAAVGLDNAFYHYHLGKVVHSSRELNIHNTVETLALCNDYSGATEICTLFLQESHRKNSNGRFLSRCRFLFIAEHKERFSDCIIAEMRGVSDENGQSPFYSWLEEHFLSIEFTKADYLTGIGNKGFIAELMPKYPVYVNLLSKEAQKVINKVHDNTIPALRLLEAEGFSRRGYIDIFDAGPTVEAERSQIRAIRESNKYQVLIDDNCGEESNQKYIVCNTQVENFRATQVNLTLRETANQVVITNKVAQALQVQKDDWVRLLPN
;
A
#
# COMPACT_ATOMS: atom_id res chain seq x y z
N MET A 1 14.27 -0.76 -19.77
CA MET A 1 14.14 0.42 -18.86
C MET A 1 12.80 0.32 -18.18
N ILE A 2 12.74 0.53 -16.87
CA ILE A 2 11.49 0.38 -16.10
C ILE A 2 10.78 1.72 -15.97
N ILE A 3 9.47 1.73 -16.17
CA ILE A 3 8.61 2.87 -15.85
C ILE A 3 7.48 2.45 -14.91
N ILE A 4 6.97 3.41 -14.15
CA ILE A 4 5.70 3.29 -13.43
C ILE A 4 4.69 4.23 -14.06
N ARG A 5 3.50 3.72 -14.33
CA ARG A 5 2.39 4.47 -14.92
C ARG A 5 1.04 4.00 -14.35
N PRO A 6 -0.03 4.80 -14.49
CA PRO A 6 -1.40 4.33 -14.29
C PRO A 6 -1.67 3.04 -15.06
N ILE A 7 -2.40 2.14 -14.42
CA ILE A 7 -2.91 0.93 -15.05
C ILE A 7 -3.92 1.27 -16.15
N LYS A 8 -4.01 0.41 -17.16
CA LYS A 8 -5.01 0.47 -18.22
C LYS A 8 -5.74 -0.85 -18.37
N MET A 9 -6.91 -0.82 -19.00
CA MET A 9 -7.67 -2.06 -19.29
C MET A 9 -6.86 -3.09 -20.10
N THR A 10 -5.93 -2.64 -20.93
CA THR A 10 -5.02 -3.50 -21.69
C THR A 10 -4.02 -4.28 -20.83
N ASP A 11 -3.81 -3.87 -19.56
CA ASP A 11 -2.91 -4.55 -18.63
C ASP A 11 -3.61 -5.66 -17.83
N TYR A 12 -4.89 -5.96 -18.12
CA TYR A 12 -5.69 -6.92 -17.37
C TYR A 12 -5.01 -8.29 -17.25
N ASP A 13 -4.48 -8.84 -18.35
CA ASP A 13 -3.88 -10.17 -18.34
C ASP A 13 -2.64 -10.24 -17.44
N ASP A 14 -1.83 -9.18 -17.44
CA ASP A 14 -0.68 -9.07 -16.56
C ASP A 14 -1.10 -8.87 -15.09
N LEU A 15 -2.13 -8.06 -14.83
CA LEU A 15 -2.68 -7.87 -13.48
C LEU A 15 -3.27 -9.18 -12.93
N HIS A 16 -3.98 -9.94 -13.74
CA HIS A 16 -4.55 -11.23 -13.38
C HIS A 16 -3.44 -12.26 -13.07
N ARG A 17 -2.37 -12.29 -13.87
CA ARG A 17 -1.18 -13.09 -13.55
C ARG A 17 -0.58 -12.69 -12.19
N ILE A 18 -0.43 -11.39 -11.94
CA ILE A 18 0.08 -10.88 -10.66
C ILE A 18 -0.83 -11.27 -9.49
N ALA A 19 -2.15 -11.23 -9.67
CA ALA A 19 -3.11 -11.67 -8.66
C ALA A 19 -2.86 -13.14 -8.25
N ILE A 20 -2.68 -14.03 -9.23
CA ILE A 20 -2.36 -15.43 -8.98
C ILE A 20 -1.01 -15.56 -8.24
N GLU A 21 0.02 -14.85 -8.71
CA GLU A 21 1.37 -14.92 -8.12
C GLU A 21 1.44 -14.32 -6.70
N SER A 22 0.52 -13.43 -6.32
CA SER A 22 0.48 -12.80 -5.00
C SER A 22 0.06 -13.76 -3.86
N GLY A 23 -0.66 -14.83 -4.21
CA GLY A 23 -1.10 -15.87 -3.28
C GLY A 23 -2.24 -15.43 -2.34
N HIS A 24 -2.56 -16.31 -1.38
CA HIS A 24 -3.66 -16.11 -0.42
C HIS A 24 -3.48 -14.87 0.49
N GLY A 25 -4.55 -14.32 1.06
CA GLY A 25 -4.46 -13.21 2.01
C GLY A 25 -3.97 -11.88 1.42
N PHE A 26 -3.87 -11.78 0.10
CA PHE A 26 -3.64 -10.52 -0.61
C PHE A 26 -4.98 -9.95 -1.09
N THR A 27 -5.88 -9.65 -0.14
CA THR A 27 -7.28 -9.25 -0.36
C THR A 27 -7.47 -8.09 -1.33
N SER A 28 -6.50 -7.18 -1.42
CA SER A 28 -6.53 -6.06 -2.35
C SER A 28 -6.46 -6.47 -3.83
N LEU A 29 -6.08 -7.72 -4.14
CA LEU A 29 -5.97 -8.21 -5.52
C LEU A 29 -6.52 -9.64 -5.66
N PRO A 30 -7.84 -9.83 -5.54
CA PRO A 30 -8.46 -11.15 -5.63
C PRO A 30 -8.36 -11.71 -7.06
N VAL A 31 -8.21 -13.03 -7.17
CA VAL A 31 -8.25 -13.76 -8.46
C VAL A 31 -9.69 -13.85 -8.95
N ASN A 32 -10.22 -12.74 -9.45
CA ASN A 32 -11.57 -12.62 -9.98
C ASN A 32 -11.61 -11.58 -11.11
N GLU A 33 -12.00 -12.02 -12.31
CA GLU A 33 -12.02 -11.21 -13.52
C GLU A 33 -12.86 -9.94 -13.40
N GLU A 34 -14.10 -10.06 -12.93
CA GLU A 34 -15.04 -8.94 -12.84
C GLU A 34 -14.52 -7.84 -11.91
N ILE A 35 -13.94 -8.24 -10.78
CA ILE A 35 -13.40 -7.32 -9.77
C ILE A 35 -12.14 -6.65 -10.26
N LEU A 36 -11.22 -7.40 -10.86
CA LEU A 36 -9.99 -6.84 -11.42
C LEU A 36 -10.32 -5.83 -12.53
N LYS A 37 -11.24 -6.14 -13.44
CA LYS A 37 -11.70 -5.20 -14.48
C LYS A 37 -12.39 -3.97 -13.89
N LYS A 38 -13.22 -4.14 -12.87
CA LYS A 38 -13.87 -3.03 -12.16
C LYS A 38 -12.81 -2.14 -11.48
N ARG A 39 -11.81 -2.73 -10.83
CA ARG A 39 -10.70 -2.01 -10.19
C ARG A 39 -9.89 -1.20 -11.19
N ILE A 40 -9.58 -1.77 -12.36
CA ILE A 40 -8.91 -1.04 -13.45
C ILE A 40 -9.76 0.12 -13.94
N SER A 41 -11.05 -0.12 -14.24
CA SER A 41 -11.97 0.92 -14.72
C SER A 41 -12.11 2.08 -13.72
N HIS A 42 -12.25 1.73 -12.44
CA HIS A 42 -12.34 2.69 -11.35
C HIS A 42 -11.04 3.50 -11.21
N SER A 43 -9.88 2.88 -11.40
CA SER A 43 -8.60 3.57 -11.43
C SER A 43 -8.51 4.55 -12.60
N GLU A 44 -8.88 4.13 -13.81
CA GLU A 44 -8.88 5.01 -14.99
C GLU A 44 -9.80 6.23 -14.80
N GLU A 45 -10.96 6.05 -14.16
CA GLU A 45 -11.87 7.15 -13.82
C GLU A 45 -11.27 8.08 -12.75
N SER A 46 -10.66 7.52 -11.71
CA SER A 46 -10.03 8.26 -10.61
C SER A 46 -8.91 9.17 -11.09
N PHE A 47 -8.12 8.72 -12.06
CA PHE A 47 -7.05 9.50 -12.69
C PHE A 47 -7.56 10.66 -13.56
N LYS A 48 -8.76 10.56 -14.13
CA LYS A 48 -9.41 11.63 -14.94
C LYS A 48 -10.13 12.65 -14.08
N THR A 49 -10.58 12.24 -12.91
CA THR A 49 -11.43 13.05 -12.03
C THR A 49 -10.62 14.18 -11.38
N GLN A 50 -11.13 15.41 -11.49
CA GLN A 50 -10.63 16.56 -10.75
C GLN A 50 -11.27 16.58 -9.36
N VAL A 51 -10.44 16.66 -8.32
CA VAL A 51 -10.88 16.65 -6.92
C VAL A 51 -10.15 17.72 -6.14
N ASN A 52 -10.77 18.19 -5.07
CA ASN A 52 -10.21 19.18 -4.13
C ASN A 52 -10.11 18.63 -2.70
N GLN A 53 -10.51 17.38 -2.49
CA GLN A 53 -10.45 16.66 -1.23
C GLN A 53 -10.41 15.14 -1.50
N PRO A 54 -9.96 14.32 -0.52
CA PRO A 54 -10.02 12.87 -0.62
C PRO A 54 -11.46 12.36 -0.74
N GLY A 55 -11.65 11.32 -1.53
CA GLY A 55 -12.94 10.66 -1.73
C GLY A 55 -12.77 9.21 -2.14
N ASN A 56 -13.75 8.67 -2.87
CA ASN A 56 -13.75 7.26 -3.30
C ASN A 56 -12.78 6.97 -4.44
N GLN A 57 -11.73 7.78 -4.66
CA GLN A 57 -10.78 7.54 -5.76
C GLN A 57 -9.78 6.44 -5.39
N GLY A 58 -9.60 5.47 -6.28
CA GLY A 58 -8.54 4.46 -6.21
C GLY A 58 -7.51 4.68 -7.32
N TYR A 59 -6.23 4.73 -6.98
CA TYR A 59 -5.13 4.94 -7.94
C TYR A 59 -4.28 3.67 -8.01
N LEU A 60 -4.39 2.93 -9.10
CA LEU A 60 -3.60 1.72 -9.35
C LEU A 60 -2.52 2.00 -10.40
N PHE A 61 -1.28 1.69 -10.04
CA PHE A 61 -0.10 1.87 -10.87
C PHE A 61 0.51 0.52 -11.23
N VAL A 62 1.10 0.44 -12.42
CA VAL A 62 1.86 -0.72 -12.88
C VAL A 62 3.31 -0.35 -13.13
N MET A 63 4.20 -1.29 -12.84
CA MET A 63 5.60 -1.25 -13.23
C MET A 63 5.77 -2.01 -14.54
N GLU A 64 6.11 -1.30 -15.60
CA GLU A 64 6.32 -1.87 -16.95
C GLU A 64 7.80 -1.90 -17.29
N ASP A 65 8.26 -3.02 -17.85
CA ASP A 65 9.55 -3.07 -18.54
C ASP A 65 9.38 -2.72 -20.01
N LEU A 66 9.89 -1.55 -20.41
CA LEU A 66 9.78 -1.05 -21.77
C LEU A 66 10.56 -1.87 -22.80
N GLU A 67 11.46 -2.77 -22.37
CA GLU A 67 12.16 -3.67 -23.30
C GLU A 67 11.26 -4.83 -23.76
N THR A 68 10.39 -5.31 -22.88
CA THR A 68 9.49 -6.45 -23.15
C THR A 68 8.03 -6.03 -23.35
N GLY A 69 7.66 -4.83 -22.90
CA GLY A 69 6.27 -4.36 -22.81
C GLY A 69 5.46 -5.02 -21.69
N GLN A 70 6.10 -5.80 -20.82
CA GLN A 70 5.42 -6.58 -19.79
C GLN A 70 5.25 -5.77 -18.50
N VAL A 71 4.07 -5.88 -17.87
CA VAL A 71 3.88 -5.41 -16.50
C VAL A 71 4.42 -6.45 -15.51
N VAL A 72 5.38 -6.03 -14.69
CA VAL A 72 6.16 -6.87 -13.77
C VAL A 72 5.90 -6.59 -12.30
N GLY A 73 5.05 -5.61 -12.00
CA GLY A 73 4.66 -5.25 -10.64
C GLY A 73 3.51 -4.25 -10.61
N THR A 74 2.92 -4.08 -9.44
CA THR A 74 1.77 -3.20 -9.23
C THR A 74 1.83 -2.55 -7.84
N THR A 75 1.21 -1.39 -7.70
CA THR A 75 1.05 -0.70 -6.41
C THR A 75 -0.18 0.21 -6.45
N GLY A 76 -0.88 0.34 -5.32
CA GLY A 76 -2.14 1.07 -5.22
C GLY A 76 -2.14 2.15 -4.14
N ILE A 77 -3.07 3.09 -4.29
CA ILE A 77 -3.45 4.07 -3.28
C ILE A 77 -4.98 4.19 -3.29
N GLU A 78 -5.64 3.93 -2.17
CA GLU A 78 -7.04 4.32 -1.97
C GLU A 78 -7.05 5.70 -1.29
N ALA A 79 -7.69 6.69 -1.92
CA ALA A 79 -7.64 8.08 -1.47
C ALA A 79 -8.25 8.26 -0.06
N ALA A 80 -9.38 7.59 0.20
CA ALA A 80 -10.02 7.55 1.50
C ALA A 80 -10.76 6.22 1.69
N VAL A 81 -10.29 5.41 2.64
CA VAL A 81 -10.97 4.15 3.01
C VAL A 81 -12.17 4.41 3.91
N GLY A 82 -13.10 3.46 4.01
CA GLY A 82 -14.17 3.55 4.99
C GLY A 82 -15.32 4.49 4.63
N LEU A 83 -15.41 4.98 3.39
CA LEU A 83 -16.46 5.90 2.92
C LEU A 83 -17.74 5.17 2.49
N ASP A 84 -17.65 4.29 1.49
CA ASP A 84 -18.80 3.51 1.00
C ASP A 84 -19.08 2.29 1.88
N ASN A 85 -18.02 1.62 2.33
CA ASN A 85 -18.08 0.45 3.19
C ASN A 85 -17.19 0.68 4.40
N ALA A 86 -17.66 0.29 5.59
CA ALA A 86 -16.87 0.38 6.80
C ALA A 86 -15.52 -0.36 6.66
N PHE A 87 -14.48 0.28 7.18
CA PHE A 87 -13.11 -0.22 7.17
C PHE A 87 -12.77 -0.63 8.61
N TYR A 88 -12.89 -1.93 8.87
CA TYR A 88 -12.87 -2.50 10.23
C TYR A 88 -11.48 -2.96 10.63
N HIS A 89 -11.13 -2.74 11.89
CA HIS A 89 -9.91 -3.23 12.54
C HIS A 89 -10.22 -3.70 13.95
N TYR A 90 -9.29 -4.45 14.54
CA TYR A 90 -9.20 -4.55 15.99
C TYR A 90 -8.18 -3.57 16.55
N HIS A 91 -8.59 -2.78 17.54
CA HIS A 91 -7.68 -2.04 18.41
C HIS A 91 -7.22 -2.93 19.58
N LEU A 92 -5.90 -3.08 19.73
CA LEU A 92 -5.24 -3.74 20.85
C LEU A 92 -5.22 -2.81 22.08
N GLY A 93 -6.21 -2.99 22.94
CA GLY A 93 -6.30 -2.34 24.24
C GLY A 93 -5.63 -3.13 25.36
N LYS A 94 -5.56 -2.51 26.54
CA LYS A 94 -5.19 -3.17 27.80
C LYS A 94 -6.25 -2.90 28.87
N VAL A 95 -6.61 -3.93 29.60
CA VAL A 95 -7.46 -3.84 30.79
C VAL A 95 -6.63 -4.27 32.00
N VAL A 96 -6.70 -3.49 33.07
CA VAL A 96 -6.02 -3.77 34.34
C VAL A 96 -7.05 -4.26 35.36
N HIS A 97 -6.90 -5.50 35.81
CA HIS A 97 -7.65 -6.05 36.92
C HIS A 97 -6.81 -5.92 38.20
N SER A 98 -7.26 -5.08 39.12
CA SER A 98 -6.57 -4.89 40.41
C SER A 98 -7.51 -5.21 41.57
N SER A 99 -7.04 -6.06 42.48
CA SER A 99 -7.67 -6.32 43.77
C SER A 99 -6.67 -6.02 44.88
N ARG A 100 -6.94 -4.96 45.65
CA ARG A 100 -6.08 -4.55 46.77
C ARG A 100 -6.08 -5.59 47.88
N GLU A 101 -7.25 -6.16 48.18
CA GLU A 101 -7.42 -7.17 49.23
C GLU A 101 -6.61 -8.43 48.96
N LEU A 102 -6.56 -8.86 47.70
CA LEU A 102 -5.81 -10.05 47.29
C LEU A 102 -4.37 -9.74 46.83
N ASN A 103 -3.95 -8.46 46.85
CA ASN A 103 -2.69 -7.98 46.29
C ASN A 103 -2.46 -8.47 44.84
N ILE A 104 -3.53 -8.46 44.03
CA ILE A 104 -3.50 -8.87 42.61
C ILE A 104 -3.44 -7.62 41.74
N HIS A 105 -2.53 -7.64 40.76
CA HIS A 105 -2.48 -6.67 39.68
C HIS A 105 -2.18 -7.41 38.38
N ASN A 106 -3.22 -7.64 37.58
CA ASN A 106 -3.12 -8.37 36.32
C ASN A 106 -3.46 -7.44 35.15
N THR A 107 -2.61 -7.40 34.14
CA THR A 107 -2.85 -6.63 32.90
C THR A 107 -3.10 -7.61 31.78
N VAL A 108 -4.24 -7.46 31.08
CA VAL A 108 -4.64 -8.34 29.98
C VAL A 108 -4.89 -7.50 28.73
N GLU A 109 -4.45 -7.99 27.59
CA GLU A 109 -4.71 -7.37 26.29
C GLU A 109 -6.10 -7.73 25.78
N THR A 110 -6.72 -6.80 25.06
CA THR A 110 -8.08 -6.96 24.51
C THR A 110 -8.13 -6.51 23.06
N LEU A 111 -8.95 -7.16 22.25
CA LEU A 111 -9.24 -6.80 20.86
C LEU A 111 -10.63 -6.16 20.81
N ALA A 112 -10.70 -4.86 20.49
CA ALA A 112 -11.96 -4.15 20.33
C ALA A 112 -12.19 -3.81 18.85
N LEU A 113 -13.31 -4.27 18.28
CA LEU A 113 -13.67 -3.95 16.89
C LEU A 113 -13.96 -2.45 16.76
N CYS A 114 -13.35 -1.80 15.76
CA CYS A 114 -13.48 -0.38 15.49
C CYS A 114 -13.34 -0.08 13.99
N ASN A 115 -13.49 1.19 13.62
CA ASN A 115 -13.33 1.69 12.25
C ASN A 115 -12.65 3.07 12.23
N ASP A 116 -11.66 3.25 13.11
CA ASP A 116 -11.04 4.55 13.41
C ASP A 116 -10.27 5.16 12.22
N TYR A 117 -9.91 4.35 11.23
CA TYR A 117 -9.25 4.81 10.00
C TYR A 117 -10.21 5.20 8.86
N SER A 118 -11.52 5.29 9.11
CA SER A 118 -12.46 5.88 8.13
C SER A 118 -11.98 7.27 7.69
N GLY A 119 -11.76 7.45 6.38
CA GLY A 119 -11.24 8.66 5.76
C GLY A 119 -9.71 8.74 5.65
N ALA A 120 -8.96 7.76 6.15
CA ALA A 120 -7.51 7.67 5.94
C ALA A 120 -7.18 7.28 4.49
N THR A 121 -6.03 7.71 3.99
CA THR A 121 -5.50 7.21 2.72
C THR A 121 -4.79 5.89 2.97
N GLU A 122 -5.06 4.88 2.16
CA GLU A 122 -4.39 3.58 2.25
C GLU A 122 -3.43 3.38 1.08
N ILE A 123 -2.20 2.97 1.38
CA ILE A 123 -1.23 2.52 0.39
C ILE A 123 -1.22 0.99 0.30
N CYS A 124 -1.81 0.44 -0.75
CA CYS A 124 -2.13 -0.98 -0.88
C CYS A 124 -1.45 -1.64 -2.10
N THR A 125 -1.77 -2.91 -2.33
CA THR A 125 -1.52 -3.65 -3.59
C THR A 125 -0.05 -3.63 -4.05
N LEU A 126 0.92 -3.58 -3.13
CA LEU A 126 2.34 -3.58 -3.49
C LEU A 126 2.81 -5.00 -3.81
N PHE A 127 3.06 -5.28 -5.09
CA PHE A 127 3.62 -6.54 -5.55
C PHE A 127 4.68 -6.32 -6.63
N LEU A 128 5.75 -7.10 -6.57
CA LEU A 128 6.80 -7.12 -7.58
C LEU A 128 7.24 -8.57 -7.83
N GLN A 129 7.27 -8.96 -9.10
CA GLN A 129 7.76 -10.26 -9.53
C GLN A 129 9.20 -10.49 -9.07
N GLU A 130 9.51 -11.71 -8.63
CA GLU A 130 10.80 -12.07 -8.05
C GLU A 130 11.98 -11.75 -8.98
N SER A 131 11.83 -12.06 -10.28
CA SER A 131 12.83 -11.76 -11.33
C SER A 131 13.16 -10.26 -11.48
N HIS A 132 12.29 -9.40 -10.96
CA HIS A 132 12.40 -7.95 -10.99
C HIS A 132 12.71 -7.32 -9.62
N ARG A 133 12.87 -8.11 -8.55
CA ARG A 133 13.33 -7.66 -7.22
C ARG A 133 14.85 -7.37 -7.18
N LYS A 134 15.32 -6.63 -8.17
CA LYS A 134 16.72 -6.20 -8.36
C LYS A 134 16.77 -4.69 -8.55
N ASN A 135 17.98 -4.12 -8.53
CA ASN A 135 18.21 -2.72 -8.90
C ASN A 135 17.32 -1.70 -8.17
N SER A 136 16.98 -1.95 -6.90
CA SER A 136 16.09 -1.10 -6.09
C SER A 136 14.65 -0.94 -6.63
N ASN A 137 14.19 -1.81 -7.55
CA ASN A 137 12.84 -1.74 -8.10
C ASN A 137 11.74 -1.81 -7.03
N GLY A 138 11.90 -2.65 -6.00
CA GLY A 138 10.90 -2.73 -4.92
C GLY A 138 10.75 -1.43 -4.13
N ARG A 139 11.88 -0.76 -3.85
CA ARG A 139 11.89 0.56 -3.20
C ARG A 139 11.30 1.63 -4.11
N PHE A 140 11.66 1.62 -5.40
CA PHE A 140 11.11 2.52 -6.40
C PHE A 140 9.58 2.37 -6.51
N LEU A 141 9.08 1.14 -6.63
CA LEU A 141 7.66 0.84 -6.71
C LEU A 141 6.90 1.31 -5.48
N SER A 142 7.45 1.09 -4.28
CA SER A 142 6.81 1.58 -3.05
C SER A 142 6.76 3.11 -2.98
N ARG A 143 7.89 3.78 -3.26
CA ARG A 143 8.07 5.24 -3.09
C ARG A 143 7.38 6.09 -4.14
N CYS A 144 7.08 5.55 -5.33
CA CYS A 144 6.38 6.34 -6.35
C CYS A 144 5.02 6.84 -5.86
N ARG A 145 4.35 6.08 -4.99
CA ARG A 145 3.08 6.47 -4.35
C ARG A 145 3.24 7.73 -3.53
N PHE A 146 4.32 7.84 -2.77
CA PHE A 146 4.62 9.03 -1.97
C PHE A 146 4.96 10.24 -2.83
N LEU A 147 5.62 10.06 -3.97
CA LEU A 147 5.84 11.15 -4.92
C LEU A 147 4.53 11.63 -5.54
N PHE A 148 3.62 10.70 -5.89
CA PHE A 148 2.28 11.04 -6.37
C PHE A 148 1.48 11.81 -5.31
N ILE A 149 1.51 11.35 -4.04
CA ILE A 149 0.87 12.05 -2.91
C ILE A 149 1.50 13.43 -2.66
N ALA A 150 2.83 13.55 -2.76
CA ALA A 150 3.53 14.82 -2.57
C ALA A 150 3.18 15.84 -3.66
N GLU A 151 2.87 15.37 -4.87
CA GLU A 151 2.52 16.20 -6.01
C GLU A 151 1.05 16.65 -5.99
N HIS A 152 0.14 15.76 -5.57
CA HIS A 152 -1.31 15.96 -5.64
C HIS A 152 -1.95 15.83 -4.25
N LYS A 153 -1.45 16.62 -3.29
CA LYS A 153 -1.75 16.49 -1.86
C LYS A 153 -3.25 16.59 -1.54
N GLU A 154 -3.98 17.42 -2.27
CA GLU A 154 -5.42 17.64 -2.12
C GLU A 154 -6.27 16.37 -2.33
N ARG A 155 -5.70 15.36 -2.99
CA ARG A 155 -6.37 14.07 -3.24
C ARG A 155 -6.28 13.11 -2.05
N PHE A 156 -5.47 13.41 -1.04
CA PHE A 156 -5.10 12.46 0.01
C PHE A 156 -5.26 13.03 1.43
N SER A 157 -5.58 12.13 2.36
CA SER A 157 -5.73 12.42 3.78
C SER A 157 -4.38 12.76 4.42
N ASP A 158 -4.41 13.41 5.58
CA ASP A 158 -3.22 13.63 6.40
C ASP A 158 -2.77 12.35 7.12
N CYS A 159 -3.68 11.40 7.34
CA CYS A 159 -3.36 10.08 7.86
C CYS A 159 -3.18 9.08 6.71
N ILE A 160 -1.98 8.52 6.59
CA ILE A 160 -1.66 7.48 5.60
C ILE A 160 -1.45 6.16 6.34
N ILE A 161 -2.12 5.10 5.90
CA ILE A 161 -2.03 3.77 6.48
C ILE A 161 -1.62 2.71 5.46
N ALA A 162 -1.16 1.56 5.96
CA ALA A 162 -1.05 0.32 5.20
C ALA A 162 -1.48 -0.85 6.09
N GLU A 163 -2.44 -1.67 5.63
CA GLU A 163 -2.71 -2.96 6.24
C GLU A 163 -1.71 -4.00 5.74
N MET A 164 -0.91 -4.52 6.66
CA MET A 164 0.13 -5.48 6.33
C MET A 164 -0.43 -6.89 6.49
N ARG A 165 -0.43 -7.67 5.41
CA ARG A 165 -0.83 -9.09 5.43
C ARG A 165 -0.19 -9.84 6.60
N GLY A 166 -1.04 -10.45 7.42
CA GLY A 166 -0.70 -11.23 8.61
C GLY A 166 -0.23 -12.64 8.31
N VAL A 167 -0.04 -13.44 9.35
CA VAL A 167 0.53 -14.79 9.21
C VAL A 167 -0.52 -15.76 8.68
N SER A 168 -0.14 -16.49 7.62
CA SER A 168 -0.88 -17.61 7.03
C SER A 168 0.12 -18.70 6.63
N ASP A 169 -0.32 -19.96 6.57
CA ASP A 169 0.49 -21.04 6.03
C ASP A 169 0.45 -21.10 4.49
N GLU A 170 1.10 -22.11 3.90
CA GLU A 170 1.16 -22.34 2.45
C GLU A 170 -0.21 -22.66 1.82
N ASN A 171 -1.16 -23.16 2.62
CA ASN A 171 -2.55 -23.41 2.20
C ASN A 171 -3.44 -22.18 2.43
N GLY A 172 -2.87 -21.06 2.87
CA GLY A 172 -3.59 -19.84 3.20
C GLY A 172 -4.30 -19.86 4.55
N GLN A 173 -4.04 -20.81 5.45
CA GLN A 173 -4.70 -20.87 6.76
C GLN A 173 -4.02 -19.93 7.75
N SER A 174 -4.80 -19.02 8.36
CA SER A 174 -4.32 -18.15 9.44
C SER A 174 -4.67 -18.74 10.81
N PRO A 175 -3.70 -18.90 11.74
CA PRO A 175 -4.00 -19.34 13.10
C PRO A 175 -4.97 -18.43 13.85
N PHE A 176 -4.96 -17.13 13.55
CA PHE A 176 -5.89 -16.17 14.12
C PHE A 176 -7.31 -16.38 13.57
N TYR A 177 -7.43 -16.54 12.26
CA TYR A 177 -8.71 -16.81 11.64
C TYR A 177 -9.31 -18.13 12.10
N SER A 178 -8.53 -19.22 12.22
CA SER A 178 -9.04 -20.52 12.66
C SER A 178 -9.76 -20.41 14.02
N TRP A 179 -9.24 -19.56 14.92
CA TRP A 179 -9.91 -19.30 16.19
C TRP A 179 -11.22 -18.51 16.00
N LEU A 180 -11.25 -17.49 15.14
CA LEU A 180 -12.47 -16.74 14.83
C LEU A 180 -13.54 -17.60 14.15
N GLU A 181 -13.13 -18.49 13.24
CA GLU A 181 -14.00 -19.40 12.52
C GLU A 181 -14.75 -20.32 13.47
N GLU A 182 -14.02 -20.96 14.39
CA GLU A 182 -14.55 -21.89 15.39
C GLU A 182 -15.56 -21.20 16.34
N HIS A 183 -15.33 -19.92 16.67
CA HIS A 183 -16.06 -19.24 17.74
C HIS A 183 -17.15 -18.26 17.26
N PHE A 184 -17.04 -17.70 16.05
CA PHE A 184 -17.93 -16.63 15.57
C PHE A 184 -18.44 -16.81 14.15
N LEU A 185 -17.56 -17.11 13.19
CA LEU A 185 -17.88 -16.93 11.76
C LEU A 185 -18.53 -18.16 11.11
N SER A 186 -18.17 -19.39 11.53
CA SER A 186 -18.63 -20.63 10.86
C SER A 186 -18.51 -20.60 9.33
N ILE A 187 -17.53 -19.85 8.79
CA ILE A 187 -17.24 -19.67 7.38
C ILE A 187 -15.73 -19.90 7.19
N GLU A 188 -15.34 -20.68 6.17
CA GLU A 188 -13.92 -20.92 5.86
C GLU A 188 -13.17 -19.62 5.50
N PHE A 189 -11.88 -19.55 5.86
CA PHE A 189 -11.03 -18.37 5.62
C PHE A 189 -11.05 -17.90 4.17
N THR A 190 -10.84 -18.81 3.23
CA THR A 190 -10.79 -18.51 1.79
C THR A 190 -12.08 -17.87 1.30
N LYS A 191 -13.23 -18.26 1.87
CA LYS A 191 -14.53 -17.68 1.55
C LYS A 191 -14.69 -16.29 2.18
N ALA A 192 -14.26 -16.08 3.42
CA ALA A 192 -14.31 -14.75 4.05
C ALA A 192 -13.34 -13.76 3.39
N ASP A 193 -12.13 -14.21 3.04
CA ASP A 193 -11.10 -13.48 2.29
C ASP A 193 -11.65 -13.05 0.91
N TYR A 194 -12.27 -13.99 0.19
CA TYR A 194 -12.94 -13.72 -1.08
C TYR A 194 -14.10 -12.72 -0.92
N LEU A 195 -15.03 -12.95 0.03
CA LEU A 195 -16.17 -12.05 0.26
C LEU A 195 -15.71 -10.62 0.60
N THR A 196 -14.64 -10.49 1.38
CA THR A 196 -14.03 -9.20 1.69
C THR A 196 -13.39 -8.57 0.46
N GLY A 197 -12.65 -9.34 -0.33
CA GLY A 197 -12.03 -8.89 -1.58
C GLY A 197 -13.03 -8.45 -2.65
N ILE A 198 -14.25 -9.03 -2.66
CA ILE A 198 -15.34 -8.60 -3.56
C ILE A 198 -16.15 -7.42 -3.01
N GLY A 199 -15.82 -6.92 -1.82
CA GLY A 199 -16.48 -5.78 -1.16
C GLY A 199 -17.76 -6.14 -0.41
N ASN A 200 -18.09 -7.42 -0.25
CA ASN A 200 -19.23 -7.86 0.56
C ASN A 200 -18.85 -7.94 2.04
N LYS A 201 -18.87 -6.79 2.72
CA LYS A 201 -18.46 -6.65 4.13
C LYS A 201 -19.62 -6.68 5.14
N GLY A 202 -20.87 -6.90 4.68
CA GLY A 202 -22.06 -6.87 5.55
C GLY A 202 -22.01 -7.91 6.67
N PHE A 203 -21.50 -9.11 6.36
CA PHE A 203 -21.38 -10.20 7.34
C PHE A 203 -20.46 -9.87 8.52
N ILE A 204 -19.49 -8.97 8.33
CA ILE A 204 -18.54 -8.58 9.40
C ILE A 204 -19.31 -7.89 10.53
N ALA A 205 -20.18 -6.94 10.20
CA ALA A 205 -20.99 -6.23 11.19
C ALA A 205 -22.00 -7.15 11.92
N GLU A 206 -22.44 -8.21 11.24
CA GLU A 206 -23.42 -9.17 11.74
C GLU A 206 -22.79 -10.24 12.64
N LEU A 207 -21.59 -10.71 12.31
CA LEU A 207 -20.98 -11.89 12.92
C LEU A 207 -19.82 -11.58 13.88
N MET A 208 -19.13 -10.43 13.74
CA MET A 208 -17.99 -10.12 14.60
C MET A 208 -18.41 -9.79 16.04
N PRO A 209 -17.57 -10.11 17.04
CA PRO A 209 -17.85 -9.79 18.44
C PRO A 209 -17.94 -8.27 18.65
N LYS A 210 -19.08 -7.83 19.18
CA LYS A 210 -19.35 -6.41 19.50
C LYS A 210 -18.64 -5.91 20.75
N TYR A 211 -18.18 -6.83 21.60
CA TYR A 211 -17.50 -6.51 22.86
C TYR A 211 -16.03 -6.93 22.78
N PRO A 212 -15.14 -6.25 23.54
CA PRO A 212 -13.73 -6.57 23.52
C PRO A 212 -13.45 -8.05 23.85
N VAL A 213 -12.66 -8.69 23.01
CA VAL A 213 -12.21 -10.07 23.20
C VAL A 213 -10.90 -10.06 23.96
N TYR A 214 -10.81 -10.77 25.09
CA TYR A 214 -9.55 -10.89 25.81
C TYR A 214 -8.58 -11.79 25.03
N VAL A 215 -7.37 -11.28 24.75
CA VAL A 215 -6.35 -12.00 23.97
C VAL A 215 -5.97 -13.32 24.63
N ASN A 216 -5.98 -13.40 25.96
CA ASN A 216 -5.63 -14.62 26.67
C ASN A 216 -6.65 -15.78 26.47
N LEU A 217 -7.86 -15.50 25.97
CA LEU A 217 -8.89 -16.50 25.63
C LEU A 217 -8.70 -17.11 24.24
N LEU A 218 -7.84 -16.52 23.40
CA LEU A 218 -7.51 -17.07 22.09
C LEU A 218 -6.67 -18.35 22.25
N SER A 219 -6.59 -19.16 21.19
CA SER A 219 -5.60 -20.25 21.12
C SER A 219 -4.18 -19.71 21.25
N LYS A 220 -3.23 -20.53 21.71
CA LYS A 220 -1.83 -20.10 21.86
C LYS A 220 -1.19 -19.76 20.51
N GLU A 221 -1.65 -20.38 19.45
CA GLU A 221 -1.24 -20.18 18.08
C GLU A 221 -1.75 -18.82 17.57
N ALA A 222 -3.04 -18.50 17.78
CA ALA A 222 -3.61 -17.19 17.45
C ALA A 222 -2.94 -16.06 18.22
N GLN A 223 -2.67 -16.23 19.52
CA GLN A 223 -1.96 -15.24 20.34
C GLN A 223 -0.57 -14.90 19.78
N LYS A 224 0.15 -15.90 19.25
CA LYS A 224 1.53 -15.71 18.74
C LYS A 224 1.61 -14.90 17.45
N VAL A 225 0.56 -14.93 16.63
CA VAL A 225 0.55 -14.27 15.31
C VAL A 225 -0.02 -12.85 15.34
N ILE A 226 -0.63 -12.43 16.45
CA ILE A 226 -1.12 -11.06 16.61
C ILE A 226 0.00 -10.04 16.35
N ASN A 227 -0.28 -9.07 15.48
CA ASN A 227 0.64 -7.99 15.14
C ASN A 227 1.95 -8.53 14.50
N LYS A 228 1.87 -9.68 13.82
CA LYS A 228 2.94 -10.26 13.00
C LYS A 228 2.54 -10.21 11.53
N VAL A 229 3.53 -9.97 10.67
CA VAL A 229 3.35 -9.98 9.22
C VAL A 229 3.74 -11.33 8.65
N HIS A 230 3.19 -11.70 7.50
CA HIS A 230 3.68 -12.82 6.70
C HIS A 230 5.16 -12.62 6.33
N ASP A 231 5.91 -13.71 6.12
CA ASP A 231 7.33 -13.65 5.74
C ASP A 231 7.56 -12.85 4.45
N ASN A 232 6.72 -13.10 3.43
CA ASN A 232 6.69 -12.34 2.17
C ASN A 232 6.37 -10.84 2.33
N THR A 233 5.78 -10.44 3.47
CA THR A 233 5.40 -9.05 3.76
C THR A 233 6.49 -8.29 4.52
N ILE A 234 7.45 -8.99 5.16
CA ILE A 234 8.55 -8.37 5.92
C ILE A 234 9.32 -7.31 5.10
N PRO A 235 9.68 -7.53 3.83
CA PRO A 235 10.40 -6.52 3.05
C PRO A 235 9.57 -5.24 2.83
N ALA A 236 8.26 -5.39 2.59
CA ALA A 236 7.36 -4.26 2.40
C ALA A 236 7.21 -3.44 3.69
N LEU A 237 7.06 -4.11 4.84
CA LEU A 237 7.01 -3.44 6.15
C LEU A 237 8.28 -2.60 6.39
N ARG A 238 9.47 -3.17 6.14
CA ARG A 238 10.74 -2.46 6.32
C ARG A 238 10.87 -1.24 5.43
N LEU A 239 10.32 -1.28 4.21
CA LEU A 239 10.28 -0.10 3.33
C LEU A 239 9.44 1.00 3.98
N LEU A 240 8.27 0.68 4.54
CA LEU A 240 7.41 1.67 5.18
C LEU A 240 7.99 2.22 6.49
N GLU A 241 8.58 1.37 7.33
CA GLU A 241 9.28 1.80 8.55
C GLU A 241 10.41 2.78 8.23
N ALA A 242 11.16 2.55 7.14
CA ALA A 242 12.20 3.47 6.67
C ALA A 242 11.65 4.82 6.15
N GLU A 243 10.36 4.89 5.80
CA GLU A 243 9.66 6.11 5.43
C GLU A 243 9.03 6.83 6.64
N GLY A 244 9.05 6.22 7.82
CA GLY A 244 8.49 6.79 9.05
C GLY A 244 7.16 6.19 9.51
N PHE A 245 6.69 5.09 8.88
CA PHE A 245 5.50 4.38 9.34
C PHE A 245 5.76 3.65 10.66
N SER A 246 4.73 3.59 11.50
CA SER A 246 4.80 2.94 12.81
C SER A 246 3.50 2.21 13.14
N ARG A 247 3.59 1.23 14.04
CA ARG A 247 2.43 0.48 14.52
C ARG A 247 1.74 1.26 15.63
N ARG A 248 0.41 1.37 15.58
CA ARG A 248 -0.40 2.02 16.63
C ARG A 248 -1.33 1.08 17.40
N GLY A 249 -1.13 -0.22 17.27
CA GLY A 249 -1.97 -1.20 17.95
C GLY A 249 -3.28 -1.49 17.24
N TYR A 250 -3.34 -1.28 15.92
CA TYR A 250 -4.43 -1.78 15.09
C TYR A 250 -3.97 -3.00 14.30
N ILE A 251 -4.84 -3.99 14.20
CA ILE A 251 -4.61 -5.21 13.42
C ILE A 251 -5.83 -5.51 12.54
N ASP A 252 -5.58 -6.21 11.45
CA ASP A 252 -6.60 -6.79 10.58
C ASP A 252 -7.51 -7.75 11.37
N ILE A 253 -8.78 -7.79 10.98
CA ILE A 253 -9.83 -8.56 11.67
C ILE A 253 -9.82 -10.05 11.34
N PHE A 254 -9.07 -10.49 10.32
CA PHE A 254 -9.04 -11.87 9.86
C PHE A 254 -7.70 -12.56 10.12
N ASP A 255 -6.58 -11.91 9.85
CA ASP A 255 -5.24 -12.52 9.94
C ASP A 255 -4.33 -11.91 11.03
N ALA A 256 -4.84 -10.89 11.74
CA ALA A 256 -4.16 -10.14 12.78
C ALA A 256 -2.83 -9.48 12.36
N GLY A 257 -2.66 -9.27 11.05
CA GLY A 257 -1.61 -8.47 10.48
C GLY A 257 -1.71 -7.01 10.93
N PRO A 258 -0.59 -6.32 11.21
CA PRO A 258 -0.63 -4.96 11.71
C PRO A 258 -1.06 -3.95 10.65
N THR A 259 -1.85 -2.97 11.06
CA THR A 259 -1.94 -1.69 10.36
C THR A 259 -0.80 -0.78 10.81
N VAL A 260 -0.02 -0.26 9.87
CA VAL A 260 0.98 0.77 10.12
C VAL A 260 0.50 2.11 9.60
N GLU A 261 0.84 3.20 10.29
CA GLU A 261 0.44 4.55 9.91
C GLU A 261 1.62 5.53 9.89
N ALA A 262 1.45 6.61 9.15
CA ALA A 262 2.25 7.81 9.24
C ALA A 262 1.39 9.06 8.96
N GLU A 263 1.75 10.18 9.57
CA GLU A 263 1.24 11.48 9.11
C GLU A 263 1.90 11.80 7.76
N ARG A 264 1.10 12.21 6.77
CA ARG A 264 1.54 12.54 5.41
C ARG A 264 2.72 13.51 5.39
N SER A 265 2.75 14.48 6.31
CA SER A 265 3.84 15.46 6.42
C SER A 265 5.17 14.87 6.92
N GLN A 266 5.13 13.74 7.64
CA GLN A 266 6.27 13.09 8.27
C GLN A 266 6.90 12.00 7.39
N ILE A 267 6.18 11.55 6.35
CA ILE A 267 6.70 10.56 5.40
C ILE A 267 7.95 11.11 4.71
N ARG A 268 9.06 10.37 4.87
CA ARG A 268 10.38 10.80 4.38
C ARG A 268 10.39 11.13 2.90
N ALA A 269 9.88 10.25 2.04
CA ALA A 269 9.78 10.47 0.60
C ALA A 269 8.96 11.73 0.24
N ILE A 270 7.93 12.05 1.01
CA ILE A 270 7.13 13.27 0.79
C ILE A 270 7.96 14.50 1.15
N ARG A 271 8.57 14.51 2.34
CA ARG A 271 9.35 15.63 2.89
C ARG A 271 10.63 15.92 2.10
N GLU A 272 11.33 14.88 1.67
CA GLU A 272 12.64 14.98 1.00
C GLU A 272 12.53 15.13 -0.52
N SER A 273 11.34 14.94 -1.10
CA SER A 273 11.14 15.13 -2.54
C SER A 273 11.02 16.60 -2.93
N ASN A 274 11.69 16.96 -4.03
CA ASN A 274 11.78 18.35 -4.50
C ASN A 274 11.47 18.46 -5.99
N LYS A 275 10.97 19.63 -6.40
CA LYS A 275 10.67 19.93 -7.81
C LYS A 275 11.88 20.56 -8.49
N TYR A 276 12.17 20.12 -9.70
CA TYR A 276 13.22 20.67 -10.56
C TYR A 276 12.70 20.88 -11.98
N GLN A 277 13.23 21.89 -12.63
CA GLN A 277 12.94 22.18 -14.03
C GLN A 277 13.81 21.34 -14.96
N VAL A 278 13.22 20.79 -16.02
CA VAL A 278 13.87 19.85 -16.93
C VAL A 278 14.76 20.59 -17.93
N LEU A 279 16.00 20.13 -18.04
CA LEU A 279 16.89 20.34 -19.17
C LEU A 279 17.15 19.01 -19.86
N ILE A 280 17.19 19.03 -21.20
CA ILE A 280 17.43 17.84 -22.01
C ILE A 280 18.81 17.95 -22.65
N ASP A 281 19.67 16.98 -22.37
CA ASP A 281 21.00 16.84 -22.99
C ASP A 281 21.36 15.36 -23.05
N ASP A 282 21.53 14.80 -24.25
CA ASP A 282 21.90 13.38 -24.41
C ASP A 282 23.36 13.10 -24.03
N ASN A 283 24.18 14.15 -23.88
CA ASN A 283 25.55 14.01 -23.41
C ASN A 283 25.65 14.06 -21.88
N CYS A 284 24.53 14.22 -21.14
CA CYS A 284 24.54 14.11 -19.69
C CYS A 284 24.73 12.63 -19.31
N GLY A 285 25.95 12.25 -18.93
CA GLY A 285 26.32 10.89 -18.61
C GLY A 285 26.86 10.76 -17.19
N GLU A 286 26.19 9.93 -16.38
CA GLU A 286 26.70 9.16 -15.24
C GLU A 286 27.70 9.79 -14.25
N GLU A 287 27.79 11.11 -14.12
CA GLU A 287 28.73 11.71 -13.15
C GLU A 287 28.37 11.35 -11.69
N SER A 288 27.11 10.97 -11.45
CA SER A 288 26.61 10.59 -10.13
C SER A 288 26.33 9.09 -10.01
N ASN A 289 26.93 8.46 -9.00
CA ASN A 289 26.60 7.11 -8.56
C ASN A 289 25.23 7.02 -7.86
N GLN A 290 24.58 8.15 -7.56
CA GLN A 290 23.28 8.20 -6.88
C GLN A 290 22.15 8.09 -7.90
N LYS A 291 21.32 7.05 -7.76
CA LYS A 291 20.05 6.92 -8.48
C LYS A 291 18.99 7.83 -7.87
N TYR A 292 18.17 8.41 -8.72
CA TYR A 292 17.00 9.17 -8.33
C TYR A 292 15.74 8.52 -8.88
N ILE A 293 14.69 8.54 -8.08
CA ILE A 293 13.31 8.37 -8.55
C ILE A 293 12.85 9.73 -9.07
N VAL A 294 12.34 9.75 -10.29
CA VAL A 294 11.83 10.96 -10.95
C VAL A 294 10.41 10.69 -11.39
N CYS A 295 9.49 11.62 -11.13
CA CYS A 295 8.15 11.58 -11.72
C CYS A 295 7.77 12.91 -12.36
N ASN A 296 6.87 12.85 -13.34
CA ASN A 296 6.23 14.04 -13.87
C ASN A 296 5.20 14.61 -12.88
N THR A 297 4.60 15.75 -13.23
CA THR A 297 3.65 16.48 -12.39
C THR A 297 2.19 16.23 -12.78
N GLN A 298 1.94 15.20 -13.59
CA GLN A 298 0.61 14.90 -14.13
C GLN A 298 -0.15 13.90 -13.26
N VAL A 299 -1.48 13.91 -13.37
CA VAL A 299 -2.37 12.92 -12.73
C VAL A 299 -2.65 11.78 -13.72
N GLU A 300 -3.43 12.05 -14.76
CA GLU A 300 -3.87 11.02 -15.73
C GLU A 300 -2.72 10.37 -16.49
N ASN A 301 -1.73 11.17 -16.86
CA ASN A 301 -0.54 10.73 -17.58
C ASN A 301 0.67 10.60 -16.66
N PHE A 302 0.44 10.30 -15.37
CA PHE A 302 1.53 10.12 -14.41
C PHE A 302 2.59 9.15 -14.94
N ARG A 303 3.86 9.54 -14.84
CA ARG A 303 5.00 8.68 -15.17
C ARG A 303 6.06 8.85 -14.10
N ALA A 304 6.64 7.73 -13.70
CA ALA A 304 7.83 7.70 -12.88
C ALA A 304 8.88 6.75 -13.46
N THR A 305 10.15 7.04 -13.26
CA THR A 305 11.26 6.12 -13.56
C THR A 305 12.37 6.30 -12.52
N GLN A 306 13.37 5.42 -12.55
CA GLN A 306 14.59 5.58 -11.75
C GLN A 306 15.82 5.65 -12.65
N VAL A 307 16.62 6.69 -12.48
CA VAL A 307 17.75 7.00 -13.36
C VAL A 307 18.89 7.66 -12.59
N ASN A 308 20.10 7.55 -13.12
CA ASN A 308 21.18 8.48 -12.77
C ASN A 308 20.96 9.78 -13.56
N LEU A 309 21.24 10.91 -12.94
CA LEU A 309 21.02 12.23 -13.52
C LEU A 309 21.97 13.26 -12.91
N THR A 310 22.05 14.43 -13.55
CA THR A 310 22.83 15.57 -13.06
C THR A 310 21.89 16.63 -12.49
N LEU A 311 22.06 16.94 -11.20
CA LEU A 311 21.34 18.04 -10.55
C LEU A 311 22.16 19.33 -10.61
N ARG A 312 21.52 20.41 -11.04
CA ARG A 312 22.00 21.78 -10.87
C ARG A 312 21.24 22.40 -9.71
N GLU A 313 21.63 22.04 -8.49
CA GLU A 313 20.91 22.41 -7.26
C GLU A 313 20.70 23.93 -7.12
N THR A 314 21.72 24.74 -7.42
CA THR A 314 21.63 26.21 -7.33
C THR A 314 20.63 26.82 -8.30
N ALA A 315 20.33 26.14 -9.41
CA ALA A 315 19.39 26.59 -10.44
C ALA A 315 18.02 25.88 -10.35
N ASN A 316 17.83 24.95 -9.40
CA ASN A 316 16.67 24.05 -9.34
C ASN A 316 16.38 23.36 -10.68
N GLN A 317 17.43 22.93 -11.38
CA GLN A 317 17.33 22.27 -12.67
C GLN A 317 17.85 20.84 -12.60
N VAL A 318 17.26 19.97 -13.41
CA VAL A 318 17.69 18.58 -13.59
C VAL A 318 17.99 18.35 -15.06
N VAL A 319 19.15 17.76 -15.35
CA VAL A 319 19.54 17.38 -16.70
C VAL A 319 19.24 15.89 -16.88
N ILE A 320 18.40 15.57 -17.87
CA ILE A 320 18.03 14.22 -18.24
C ILE A 320 18.24 14.01 -19.75
N THR A 321 18.42 12.76 -20.16
CA THR A 321 18.51 12.41 -21.58
C THR A 321 17.13 12.49 -22.24
N ASN A 322 17.10 12.62 -23.56
CA ASN A 322 15.87 12.62 -24.35
C ASN A 322 15.07 11.33 -24.15
N LYS A 323 15.75 10.19 -23.98
CA LYS A 323 15.12 8.90 -23.67
C LYS A 323 14.33 8.94 -22.35
N VAL A 324 14.87 9.58 -21.32
CA VAL A 324 14.20 9.72 -20.01
C VAL A 324 13.05 10.72 -20.09
N ALA A 325 13.25 11.84 -20.80
CA ALA A 325 12.21 12.84 -21.02
C ALA A 325 10.98 12.24 -21.73
N GLN A 326 11.21 11.44 -22.78
CA GLN A 326 10.14 10.71 -23.49
C GLN A 326 9.40 9.73 -22.58
N ALA A 327 10.12 8.98 -21.74
CA ALA A 327 9.51 8.03 -20.80
C ALA A 327 8.68 8.71 -19.71
N LEU A 328 9.11 9.88 -19.26
CA LEU A 328 8.39 10.72 -18.31
C LEU A 328 7.28 11.56 -18.96
N GLN A 329 7.24 11.63 -20.29
CA GLN A 329 6.34 12.49 -21.05
C GLN A 329 6.48 13.98 -20.69
N VAL A 330 7.73 14.44 -20.58
CA VAL A 330 8.08 15.83 -20.27
C VAL A 330 8.94 16.44 -21.37
N GLN A 331 8.88 17.75 -21.49
CA GLN A 331 9.68 18.56 -22.39
C GLN A 331 10.67 19.42 -21.61
N LYS A 332 11.53 20.13 -22.33
CA LYS A 332 12.38 21.16 -21.74
C LYS A 332 11.49 22.17 -21.01
N ASP A 333 11.96 22.64 -19.86
CA ASP A 333 11.31 23.65 -19.02
C ASP A 333 10.07 23.17 -18.23
N ASP A 334 9.63 21.92 -18.45
CA ASP A 334 8.64 21.26 -17.59
C ASP A 334 9.20 21.00 -16.19
N TRP A 335 8.30 20.78 -15.23
CA TRP A 335 8.66 20.42 -13.87
C TRP A 335 8.55 18.91 -13.66
N VAL A 336 9.53 18.37 -12.94
CA VAL A 336 9.52 16.99 -12.42
C VAL A 336 9.81 17.01 -10.92
N ARG A 337 9.35 15.98 -10.21
CA ARG A 337 9.65 15.76 -8.80
C ARG A 337 10.67 14.65 -8.64
N LEU A 338 11.65 14.87 -7.77
CA LEU A 338 12.81 14.03 -7.57
C LEU A 338 12.95 13.58 -6.12
N LEU A 339 13.43 12.36 -5.93
CA LEU A 339 13.82 11.78 -4.64
C LEU A 339 15.01 10.83 -4.83
N PRO A 340 16.07 10.90 -4.02
CA PRO A 340 17.13 9.89 -4.03
C PRO A 340 16.57 8.49 -3.74
N ASN A 341 16.91 7.50 -4.58
CA ASN A 341 16.45 6.11 -4.41
C ASN A 341 17.28 5.34 -3.37
#